data_AF-A0A6A4ZL50-F1
#
_entry.id   AF-A0A6A4ZL50-F1
#
_cell.length_a   1.000
_cell.length_b   1.000
_cell.length_c   1.000
_cell.angle_alpha   90.00
_cell.angle_beta   90.00
_cell.angle_gamma   90.00
#
_symmetry.space_group_name_H-M   'P 1'
#
loop_
_entity.id
_entity.type
_entity.pdbx_description
1 polymer ?
#
loop_
_entity_poly.entity_id
_entity_poly.type
_entity_poly.pdbx_seq_one_letter_code
_entity_poly.pdbx_strand_id
1 'polypeptide(L)'
;MEPIVVASTNHDNALEDNLNDHDTLLNKSNGTSSENSILPTKSSAPGKPTPPQHSIAYRADIDGLRTVAVVPVLLFHAYPAAFPGGFVGVDIFFVISGYLISSILFREMALHKFTYANFYIRRVRRIFPTLVLVLAATSYLGCLYLLVPKLKALAATMLAGTLFGANLQLVSLERGYWDDDMKENPLLHLWSLGVEEQFYFLWPCLSAVLVKLAPR
;
A
#
# COMPACT_ATOMS: atom_id res chain seq x y z
N MET A 1 50.10 -3.68 -16.66
CA MET A 1 51.37 -3.24 -16.06
C MET A 1 51.86 -2.06 -16.87
N GLU A 2 51.62 -0.86 -16.37
CA GLU A 2 52.54 0.30 -16.42
C GLU A 2 52.08 1.29 -15.33
N PRO A 3 52.99 1.94 -14.57
CA PRO A 3 52.66 2.73 -13.37
C PRO A 3 52.93 4.25 -13.58
N ILE A 4 52.95 5.03 -12.47
CA ILE A 4 53.57 6.38 -12.28
C ILE A 4 52.61 7.57 -12.55
N VAL A 5 52.45 8.63 -11.73
CA VAL A 5 53.00 9.06 -10.43
C VAL A 5 52.07 10.12 -9.80
N VAL A 6 52.18 10.21 -8.47
CA VAL A 6 51.63 11.17 -7.50
C VAL A 6 51.90 12.65 -7.83
N ALA A 7 50.93 13.53 -7.52
CA ALA A 7 51.20 14.92 -7.19
C ALA A 7 50.35 15.34 -5.97
N SER A 8 51.04 15.52 -4.85
CA SER A 8 50.61 16.19 -3.63
C SER A 8 51.02 17.65 -3.72
N THR A 9 50.16 18.59 -3.29
CA THR A 9 50.60 19.87 -2.73
C THR A 9 49.57 20.35 -1.71
N ASN A 10 49.95 20.25 -0.42
CA ASN A 10 49.42 21.03 0.69
C ASN A 10 49.72 22.51 0.47
N HIS A 11 48.79 23.39 0.84
CA HIS A 11 49.07 24.78 1.13
C HIS A 11 48.94 25.01 2.64
N ASP A 12 50.09 25.32 3.24
CA ASP A 12 50.29 25.75 4.62
C ASP A 12 49.99 27.25 4.80
N ASN A 13 49.64 27.60 6.05
CA ASN A 13 49.95 28.83 6.78
C ASN A 13 49.21 30.14 6.40
N ALA A 14 48.87 31.06 7.31
CA ALA A 14 48.94 31.16 8.77
C ALA A 14 48.32 32.51 9.23
N LEU A 15 48.22 32.69 10.56
CA LEU A 15 48.20 33.96 11.34
C LEU A 15 46.88 34.78 11.33
N GLU A 16 46.45 35.53 12.35
CA GLU A 16 46.73 35.71 13.80
C GLU A 16 45.70 36.77 14.28
N ASP A 17 45.30 36.68 15.57
CA ASP A 17 45.07 37.76 16.55
C ASP A 17 44.00 38.88 16.46
N ASN A 18 43.68 39.32 17.70
CA ASN A 18 43.00 40.51 18.25
C ASN A 18 41.50 40.40 18.55
N LEU A 19 41.06 40.16 19.80
CA LEU A 19 41.11 40.96 21.05
C LEU A 19 40.33 42.30 21.07
N ASN A 20 39.38 42.30 22.01
CA ASN A 20 39.00 43.34 22.97
C ASN A 20 38.08 44.54 22.64
N ASP A 21 37.19 44.71 23.63
CA ASP A 21 36.68 45.93 24.27
C ASP A 21 35.82 46.90 23.48
N HIS A 22 34.57 47.08 23.94
CA HIS A 22 34.02 48.41 24.23
C HIS A 22 32.71 48.28 25.05
N ASP A 23 32.86 48.18 26.36
CA ASP A 23 31.87 48.67 27.33
C ASP A 23 32.29 50.09 27.73
N THR A 24 31.48 51.14 27.44
CA THR A 24 31.32 52.29 28.36
C THR A 24 30.23 53.29 27.93
N LEU A 25 29.45 53.71 28.93
CA LEU A 25 28.77 55.02 29.13
C LEU A 25 27.22 55.07 29.17
N LEU A 26 26.72 54.73 30.37
CA LEU A 26 25.90 55.57 31.28
C LEU A 26 25.39 56.94 30.75
N ASN A 27 24.07 57.19 30.86
CA ASN A 27 23.52 58.45 31.38
C ASN A 27 22.08 58.30 31.93
N LYS A 28 21.70 59.23 32.80
CA LYS A 28 20.84 59.16 33.98
C LYS A 28 19.54 59.97 33.82
N SER A 29 18.58 59.64 34.71
CA SER A 29 17.59 60.50 35.42
C SER A 29 16.24 60.93 34.80
N ASN A 30 15.19 60.35 35.41
CA ASN A 30 14.03 60.93 36.12
C ASN A 30 13.00 61.86 35.43
N GLY A 31 11.70 61.52 35.63
CA GLY A 31 10.59 62.51 35.63
C GLY A 31 9.18 61.97 35.33
N THR A 32 8.49 61.50 36.38
CA THR A 32 7.03 61.48 36.65
C THR A 32 5.99 61.94 35.59
N SER A 33 4.99 61.07 35.36
CA SER A 33 3.53 61.31 35.53
C SER A 33 2.64 60.79 34.40
N SER A 34 1.57 60.10 34.81
CA SER A 34 0.28 59.94 34.14
C SER A 34 0.17 58.93 32.98
N GLU A 35 -0.67 57.91 33.26
CA GLU A 35 -1.58 57.16 32.36
C GLU A 35 -1.37 55.65 32.39
N ASN A 36 -1.95 55.01 33.41
CA ASN A 36 -2.36 53.61 33.31
C ASN A 36 -3.55 53.50 32.35
N SER A 37 -3.25 53.50 31.05
CA SER A 37 -4.17 53.02 30.02
C SER A 37 -4.22 51.49 30.10
N ILE A 38 -5.34 50.99 30.62
CA ILE A 38 -5.67 49.56 30.65
C ILE A 38 -5.84 49.11 29.18
N LEU A 39 -4.77 48.58 28.58
CA LEU A 39 -4.90 47.73 27.39
C LEU A 39 -5.41 46.36 27.82
N PRO A 40 -6.43 45.80 27.14
CA PRO A 40 -6.86 44.44 27.42
C PRO A 40 -5.72 43.49 27.04
N THR A 41 -5.34 42.64 28.00
CA THR A 41 -4.50 41.47 27.76
C THR A 41 -5.16 40.64 26.67
N LYS A 42 -4.48 40.55 25.53
CA LYS A 42 -4.88 39.68 24.41
C LYS A 42 -4.80 38.25 24.92
N SER A 43 -5.94 37.74 25.38
CA SER A 43 -6.14 36.35 25.76
C SER A 43 -5.62 35.47 24.63
N SER A 44 -4.50 34.80 24.89
CA SER A 44 -3.93 33.78 24.01
C SER A 44 -4.96 32.67 23.91
N ALA A 45 -5.65 32.60 22.77
CA ALA A 45 -6.58 31.54 22.45
C ALA A 45 -5.92 30.17 22.66
N PRO A 46 -6.63 29.17 23.20
CA PRO A 46 -6.10 27.82 23.30
C PRO A 46 -5.76 27.33 21.88
N GLY A 47 -4.48 26.97 21.68
CA GLY A 47 -4.01 26.41 20.43
C GLY A 47 -4.91 25.26 20.01
N LYS A 48 -5.47 25.33 18.80
CA LYS A 48 -6.26 24.24 18.23
C LYS A 48 -5.44 22.95 18.36
N PRO A 49 -5.99 21.87 18.95
CA PRO A 49 -5.28 20.60 18.99
C PRO A 49 -5.00 20.20 17.55
N THR A 50 -3.71 20.16 17.20
CA THR A 50 -3.28 19.65 15.90
C THR A 50 -3.75 18.19 15.88
N PRO A 51 -4.66 17.80 14.96
CA PRO A 51 -5.08 16.42 14.90
C PRO A 51 -3.84 15.57 14.62
N PRO A 52 -3.67 14.40 15.25
CA PRO A 52 -2.53 13.54 15.00
C PRO A 52 -2.57 13.12 13.52
N GLN A 53 -1.79 13.80 12.68
CA GLN A 53 -1.59 13.44 11.28
C GLN A 53 -0.66 12.22 11.21
N HIS A 54 -1.22 11.06 11.51
CA HIS A 54 -0.67 9.82 11.00
C HIS A 54 -1.50 9.38 9.80
N SER A 55 -1.43 10.15 8.71
CA SER A 55 -1.78 9.60 7.41
C SER A 55 -0.77 8.50 7.10
N ILE A 56 -1.25 7.28 6.87
CA ILE A 56 -0.45 6.28 6.18
C ILE A 56 -0.21 6.88 4.80
N ALA A 57 1.03 7.32 4.52
CA ALA A 57 1.38 7.85 3.21
C ALA A 57 1.04 6.78 2.16
N TYR A 58 0.07 7.11 1.31
CA TYR A 58 -0.34 6.25 0.22
C TYR A 58 0.86 6.07 -0.73
N ARG A 59 1.32 4.82 -0.89
CA ARG A 59 2.46 4.48 -1.74
C ARG A 59 1.99 4.12 -3.13
N ALA A 60 1.74 5.17 -3.93
CA ALA A 60 1.26 5.05 -5.31
C ALA A 60 2.25 4.28 -6.21
N ASP A 61 3.53 4.29 -5.88
CA ASP A 61 4.58 3.53 -6.58
C ASP A 61 4.35 2.02 -6.50
N ILE A 62 3.97 1.49 -5.33
CA ILE A 62 3.68 0.05 -5.16
C ILE A 62 2.44 -0.34 -5.94
N ASP A 63 1.39 0.47 -5.86
CA ASP A 63 0.16 0.19 -6.61
C ASP A 63 0.43 0.23 -8.13
N GLY A 64 1.27 1.15 -8.61
CA GLY A 64 1.73 1.18 -10.01
C GLY A 64 2.52 -0.07 -10.41
N LEU A 65 3.43 -0.54 -9.56
CA LEU A 65 4.17 -1.80 -9.77
C LEU A 65 3.23 -3.01 -9.87
N ARG A 66 2.17 -3.06 -9.06
CA ARG A 66 1.14 -4.11 -9.17
C ARG A 66 0.41 -4.02 -10.51
N THR A 67 0.06 -2.81 -10.95
CA THR A 67 -0.58 -2.62 -12.27
C THR A 67 0.33 -3.10 -13.39
N VAL A 68 1.62 -2.77 -13.34
CA VAL A 68 2.61 -3.23 -14.34
C VAL A 68 2.71 -4.76 -14.34
N ALA A 69 2.69 -5.41 -13.17
CA ALA A 69 2.72 -6.87 -13.06
C ALA A 69 1.52 -7.57 -13.72
N VAL A 70 0.37 -6.90 -13.82
CA VAL A 70 -0.83 -7.44 -14.48
C VAL A 70 -0.75 -7.35 -16.01
N VAL A 71 0.03 -6.41 -16.58
CA VAL A 71 0.10 -6.21 -18.04
C VAL A 71 0.52 -7.48 -18.80
N PRO A 72 1.60 -8.20 -18.43
CA PRO A 72 1.96 -9.46 -19.07
C PRO A 72 0.86 -10.53 -18.98
N VAL A 73 0.08 -10.54 -17.89
CA VAL A 73 -1.02 -11.50 -17.71
C VAL A 73 -2.14 -11.22 -18.71
N LEU A 74 -2.47 -9.94 -18.92
CA LEU A 74 -3.46 -9.54 -19.94
C LEU A 74 -2.97 -9.88 -21.35
N LEU A 75 -1.69 -9.61 -21.65
CA LEU A 75 -1.09 -9.94 -22.94
C LEU A 75 -1.04 -11.44 -23.20
N PHE A 76 -0.77 -12.26 -22.18
CA PHE A 76 -0.85 -13.71 -22.26
C PHE A 76 -2.27 -14.16 -22.65
N HIS A 77 -3.31 -13.59 -22.04
CA HIS A 77 -4.69 -13.97 -22.34
C HIS A 77 -5.15 -13.49 -23.71
N ALA A 78 -4.67 -12.33 -24.18
CA ALA A 78 -4.99 -11.79 -25.49
C ALA A 78 -4.23 -12.50 -26.63
N TYR A 79 -2.95 -12.82 -26.41
CA TYR A 79 -2.04 -13.39 -27.43
C TYR A 79 -1.13 -14.47 -26.82
N PRO A 80 -1.67 -15.65 -26.47
CA PRO A 80 -0.94 -16.67 -25.72
C PRO A 80 0.30 -17.20 -26.46
N ALA A 81 0.26 -17.27 -27.80
CA ALA A 81 1.41 -17.68 -28.60
C ALA A 81 2.54 -16.64 -28.64
N ALA A 82 2.22 -15.35 -28.53
CA ALA A 82 3.20 -14.27 -28.55
C ALA A 82 3.80 -14.00 -27.16
N PHE A 83 3.04 -14.26 -26.09
CA PHE A 83 3.44 -14.02 -24.71
C PHE A 83 3.29 -15.26 -23.83
N PRO A 84 3.92 -16.42 -24.14
CA PRO A 84 3.72 -17.65 -23.40
C PRO A 84 4.16 -17.58 -21.93
N GLY A 85 5.04 -16.64 -21.56
CA GLY A 85 5.52 -16.43 -20.20
C GLY A 85 4.77 -15.35 -19.40
N GLY A 86 3.69 -14.76 -19.93
CA GLY A 86 3.01 -13.66 -19.26
C GLY A 86 2.34 -14.02 -17.92
N PHE A 87 2.14 -15.30 -17.64
CA PHE A 87 1.65 -15.78 -16.34
C PHE A 87 2.58 -15.45 -15.16
N VAL A 88 3.89 -15.25 -15.39
CA VAL A 88 4.87 -14.82 -14.36
C VAL A 88 4.46 -13.49 -13.71
N GLY A 89 3.67 -12.67 -14.42
CA GLY A 89 3.10 -11.45 -13.86
C GLY A 89 2.24 -11.68 -12.61
N VAL A 90 1.58 -12.84 -12.51
CA VAL A 90 0.79 -13.23 -11.33
C VAL A 90 1.69 -13.43 -10.11
N ASP A 91 2.82 -14.11 -10.28
CA ASP A 91 3.78 -14.35 -9.19
C ASP A 91 4.35 -13.03 -8.66
N ILE A 92 4.75 -12.14 -9.58
CA ILE A 92 5.25 -10.80 -9.24
C ILE A 92 4.18 -10.00 -8.49
N PHE A 93 2.93 -10.03 -8.97
CA PHE A 93 1.81 -9.36 -8.32
C PHE A 93 1.59 -9.85 -6.88
N PHE A 94 1.66 -11.17 -6.64
CA PHE A 94 1.52 -11.73 -5.31
C PHE A 94 2.67 -11.38 -4.39
N VAL A 95 3.92 -11.39 -4.87
CA VAL A 95 5.08 -10.98 -4.08
C VAL A 95 4.95 -9.52 -3.64
N ILE A 96 4.59 -8.61 -4.55
CA ILE A 96 4.40 -7.19 -4.23
C ILE A 96 3.25 -7.00 -3.24
N SER A 97 2.15 -7.73 -3.42
CA SER A 97 0.99 -7.68 -2.52
C SER A 97 1.35 -8.18 -1.12
N GLY A 98 2.10 -9.29 -1.03
CA GLY A 98 2.64 -9.84 0.21
C GLY A 98 3.55 -8.85 0.95
N TYR A 99 4.46 -8.21 0.23
CA TYR A 99 5.34 -7.16 0.78
C TYR A 99 4.54 -5.98 1.35
N LEU A 100 3.58 -5.44 0.58
CA LEU A 100 2.77 -4.30 0.99
C LEU A 100 1.98 -4.62 2.26
N ILE A 101 1.33 -5.78 2.29
CA ILE A 101 0.49 -6.16 3.43
C ILE A 101 1.34 -6.42 4.67
N SER A 102 2.46 -7.12 4.53
CA SER A 102 3.39 -7.35 5.62
C SER A 102 3.92 -6.04 6.19
N SER A 103 4.29 -5.09 5.33
CA SER A 103 4.79 -3.77 5.75
C SER A 103 3.74 -2.98 6.55
N ILE A 104 2.48 -2.99 6.11
CA ILE A 104 1.37 -2.34 6.83
C ILE A 104 1.14 -3.02 8.17
N LEU A 105 1.08 -4.35 8.17
CA LEU A 105 0.81 -5.18 9.33
C LEU A 105 1.87 -5.02 10.42
N PHE A 106 3.15 -5.18 10.08
CA PHE A 106 4.25 -5.02 11.04
C PHE A 106 4.34 -3.60 11.58
N ARG A 107 4.10 -2.58 10.73
CA ARG A 107 4.05 -1.19 11.18
C ARG A 107 2.90 -0.93 12.16
N GLU A 108 1.70 -1.43 11.88
CA GLU A 108 0.55 -1.26 12.78
C GLU A 108 0.73 -2.04 14.09
N MET A 109 1.37 -3.22 14.05
CA MET A 109 1.71 -4.00 15.24
C MET A 109 2.78 -3.32 16.10
N ALA A 110 3.85 -2.80 15.49
CA ALA A 110 4.89 -2.04 16.20
C ALA A 110 4.34 -0.78 16.88
N LEU A 111 3.29 -0.18 16.30
CA LEU A 111 2.60 0.98 16.87
C LEU A 111 1.47 0.61 17.85
N HIS A 112 1.24 -0.68 18.14
CA HIS A 112 0.12 -1.19 18.94
C HIS A 112 -1.27 -0.69 18.49
N LYS A 113 -1.43 -0.39 17.18
CA LYS A 113 -2.66 0.13 16.57
C LYS A 113 -3.38 -0.89 15.71
N PHE A 114 -2.80 -2.08 15.55
CA PHE A 114 -3.36 -3.12 14.70
C PHE A 114 -4.69 -3.64 15.27
N THR A 115 -5.75 -3.58 14.46
CA THR A 115 -7.00 -4.30 14.71
C THR A 115 -7.45 -4.99 13.43
N TYR A 116 -7.93 -6.23 13.56
CA TYR A 116 -8.44 -7.00 12.43
C TYR A 116 -9.58 -6.25 11.73
N ALA A 117 -10.51 -5.67 12.49
CA ALA A 117 -11.63 -4.92 11.94
C ALA A 117 -11.18 -3.76 11.02
N ASN A 118 -10.26 -2.91 11.48
CA ASN A 118 -9.80 -1.76 10.69
C ASN A 118 -9.03 -2.21 9.44
N PHE A 119 -8.25 -3.28 9.57
CA PHE A 119 -7.53 -3.87 8.45
C PHE A 119 -8.49 -4.36 7.35
N TYR A 120 -9.55 -5.07 7.72
CA TYR A 120 -10.55 -5.59 6.79
C TYR A 120 -11.43 -4.50 6.19
N ILE A 121 -11.90 -3.55 6.99
CA ILE A 121 -12.77 -2.46 6.51
C ILE A 121 -12.11 -1.68 5.37
N ARG A 122 -10.81 -1.39 5.47
CA ARG A 122 -10.07 -0.68 4.40
C ARG A 122 -10.03 -1.48 3.10
N ARG A 123 -9.89 -2.80 3.19
CA ARG A 123 -9.84 -3.71 2.03
C ARG A 123 -11.20 -3.83 1.37
N VAL A 124 -12.24 -4.09 2.17
CA VAL A 124 -13.61 -4.20 1.68
C VAL A 124 -14.01 -2.92 0.95
N ARG A 125 -13.75 -1.74 1.51
CA ARG A 125 -14.06 -0.45 0.85
C ARG A 125 -13.32 -0.22 -0.47
N ARG A 126 -12.19 -0.89 -0.69
CA ARG A 126 -11.39 -0.80 -1.93
C ARG A 126 -11.80 -1.86 -2.96
N ILE A 127 -12.09 -3.09 -2.54
CA ILE A 127 -12.25 -4.25 -3.43
C ILE A 127 -13.72 -4.49 -3.80
N PHE A 128 -14.64 -4.36 -2.83
CA PHE A 128 -16.07 -4.63 -3.08
C PHE A 128 -16.68 -3.79 -4.20
N PRO A 129 -16.40 -2.47 -4.33
CA PRO A 129 -17.01 -1.67 -5.39
C PRO A 129 -16.70 -2.22 -6.79
N THR A 130 -15.45 -2.59 -7.04
CA THR A 130 -15.02 -3.17 -8.31
C THR A 130 -15.55 -4.58 -8.50
N LEU A 131 -15.55 -5.41 -7.44
CA LEU A 131 -16.09 -6.77 -7.51
C LEU A 131 -17.59 -6.74 -7.87
N VAL A 132 -18.39 -5.94 -7.17
CA VAL A 132 -19.83 -5.81 -7.44
C VAL A 132 -20.09 -5.37 -8.87
N LEU A 133 -19.30 -4.40 -9.38
CA LEU A 133 -19.42 -3.93 -10.76
C LEU A 133 -19.16 -5.05 -11.77
N VAL A 134 -18.08 -5.83 -11.59
CA VAL A 134 -17.73 -6.95 -12.47
C VAL A 134 -18.81 -8.03 -12.42
N LEU A 135 -19.27 -8.42 -11.23
CA LEU A 135 -20.32 -9.42 -11.07
C LEU A 135 -21.66 -8.98 -11.69
N ALA A 136 -22.05 -7.72 -11.48
CA ALA A 136 -23.26 -7.17 -12.07
C ALA A 136 -23.18 -7.11 -13.61
N ALA A 137 -22.06 -6.63 -14.16
CA ALA A 137 -21.86 -6.52 -15.59
C ALA A 137 -21.83 -7.90 -16.28
N THR A 138 -21.08 -8.85 -15.71
CA THR A 138 -20.99 -10.22 -16.25
C THR A 138 -22.30 -10.98 -16.12
N SER A 139 -23.04 -10.80 -15.02
CA SER A 139 -24.39 -11.38 -14.85
C SER A 139 -25.37 -10.82 -15.87
N TYR A 140 -25.38 -9.49 -16.04
CA TYR A 140 -26.23 -8.83 -17.03
C TYR A 140 -25.95 -9.32 -18.46
N LEU A 141 -24.67 -9.33 -18.87
CA LEU A 141 -24.26 -9.82 -20.19
C LEU A 141 -24.53 -11.33 -20.32
N GLY A 142 -24.31 -12.11 -19.27
CA GLY A 142 -24.58 -13.53 -19.24
C GLY A 142 -26.06 -13.85 -19.53
N CYS A 143 -26.98 -13.10 -18.93
CA CYS A 143 -28.41 -13.23 -19.17
C CYS A 143 -28.82 -12.90 -20.62
N LEU A 144 -28.08 -12.02 -21.30
CA LEU A 144 -28.37 -11.63 -22.68
C LEU A 144 -27.80 -12.60 -23.73
N TYR A 145 -26.60 -13.17 -23.47
CA TYR A 145 -25.82 -13.86 -24.49
C TYR A 145 -25.58 -15.36 -24.23
N LEU A 146 -25.77 -15.87 -23.01
CA LEU A 146 -25.46 -17.27 -22.67
C LEU A 146 -26.70 -18.17 -22.67
N LEU A 147 -26.53 -19.40 -23.17
CA LEU A 147 -27.51 -20.48 -22.99
C LEU A 147 -27.56 -20.96 -21.52
N VAL A 148 -28.69 -21.56 -21.15
CA VAL A 148 -28.99 -22.01 -19.77
C VAL A 148 -27.85 -22.80 -19.09
N PRO A 149 -27.18 -23.78 -19.74
CA PRO A 149 -26.07 -24.50 -19.11
C PRO A 149 -24.88 -23.60 -18.75
N LYS A 150 -24.47 -22.71 -19.66
CA LYS A 150 -23.37 -21.76 -19.43
C LYS A 150 -23.75 -20.70 -18.40
N LEU A 151 -25.00 -20.26 -18.38
CA LEU A 151 -25.51 -19.33 -17.37
C LEU A 151 -25.47 -19.94 -15.96
N LYS A 152 -25.81 -21.24 -15.81
CA LYS A 152 -25.67 -21.96 -14.54
C LYS A 152 -24.21 -22.06 -14.09
N ALA A 153 -23.29 -22.35 -15.01
CA ALA A 153 -21.85 -22.40 -14.73
C ALA A 153 -21.30 -21.02 -14.31
N LEU A 154 -21.74 -19.95 -14.99
CA LEU A 154 -21.42 -18.57 -14.62
C LEU A 154 -21.94 -18.25 -13.21
N ALA A 155 -23.19 -18.59 -12.90
CA ALA A 155 -23.77 -18.36 -11.57
C ALA A 155 -23.02 -19.11 -10.45
N ALA A 156 -22.60 -20.36 -10.71
CA ALA A 156 -21.78 -21.12 -9.77
C ALA A 156 -20.42 -20.45 -9.53
N THR A 157 -19.77 -19.95 -10.60
CA THR A 157 -18.49 -19.23 -10.50
C THR A 157 -18.65 -17.89 -9.78
N MET A 158 -19.74 -17.18 -10.05
CA MET A 158 -20.09 -15.95 -9.36
C MET A 158 -20.26 -16.19 -7.85
N LEU A 159 -20.98 -17.25 -7.46
CA LEU A 159 -21.15 -17.60 -6.05
C LEU A 159 -19.79 -17.91 -5.40
N ALA A 160 -18.99 -18.77 -6.01
CA ALA A 160 -17.66 -19.09 -5.50
C ALA A 160 -16.76 -17.84 -5.40
N GLY A 161 -16.81 -16.97 -6.42
CA GLY A 161 -16.08 -15.71 -6.46
C GLY A 161 -16.49 -14.72 -5.36
N THR A 162 -17.79 -14.58 -5.09
CA THR A 162 -18.29 -13.71 -4.00
C THR A 162 -17.84 -14.18 -2.62
N LEU A 163 -17.63 -15.48 -2.45
CA LEU A 163 -17.13 -16.09 -1.22
C LEU A 163 -15.60 -16.19 -1.18
N PHE A 164 -14.90 -15.59 -2.15
CA PHE A 164 -13.44 -15.70 -2.29
C PHE A 164 -12.94 -17.16 -2.37
N GLY A 165 -13.76 -18.04 -2.92
CA GLY A 165 -13.53 -19.49 -3.06
C GLY A 165 -13.45 -19.97 -4.51
N ALA A 166 -13.31 -19.06 -5.49
CA ALA A 166 -13.20 -19.43 -6.91
C ALA A 166 -12.01 -20.36 -7.20
N ASN A 167 -10.90 -20.21 -6.47
CA ASN A 167 -9.75 -21.13 -6.55
C ASN A 167 -10.11 -22.55 -6.08
N LEU A 168 -10.89 -22.68 -5.01
CA LEU A 168 -11.33 -24.00 -4.51
C LEU A 168 -12.31 -24.66 -5.47
N GLN A 169 -13.19 -23.88 -6.09
CA GLN A 169 -14.10 -24.38 -7.12
C GLN A 169 -13.33 -24.91 -8.32
N LEU A 170 -12.32 -24.18 -8.80
CA LEU A 170 -11.45 -24.63 -9.91
C LEU A 170 -10.79 -25.97 -9.62
N VAL A 171 -10.21 -26.13 -8.43
CA VAL A 171 -9.62 -27.41 -7.99
C VAL A 171 -10.68 -28.52 -7.94
N SER A 172 -11.89 -28.21 -7.45
CA SER A 172 -12.97 -29.21 -7.31
C SER A 172 -13.57 -29.66 -8.64
N LEU A 173 -13.40 -28.87 -9.70
CA LEU A 173 -13.90 -29.20 -11.04
C LEU A 173 -12.96 -30.14 -11.80
N GLU A 174 -11.79 -30.48 -11.24
CA GLU A 174 -10.73 -31.28 -11.89
C GLU A 174 -10.32 -30.75 -13.28
N ARG A 175 -10.61 -29.47 -13.56
CA ARG A 175 -10.26 -28.81 -14.82
C ARG A 175 -9.06 -27.90 -14.63
N GLY A 176 -8.13 -27.97 -15.58
CA GLY A 176 -6.98 -27.10 -15.61
C GLY A 176 -7.40 -25.66 -15.86
N TYR A 177 -6.72 -24.71 -15.23
CA TYR A 177 -6.84 -23.27 -15.54
C TYR A 177 -6.65 -22.97 -17.05
N TRP A 178 -5.96 -23.86 -17.76
CA TRP A 178 -5.64 -23.75 -19.19
C TRP A 178 -6.60 -24.48 -20.13
N ASP A 179 -7.62 -25.16 -19.60
CA ASP A 179 -8.58 -25.90 -20.41
C ASP A 179 -9.42 -24.95 -21.27
N ASP A 180 -9.73 -25.34 -22.50
CA ASP A 180 -10.45 -24.48 -23.45
C ASP A 180 -11.84 -24.06 -22.94
N ASP A 181 -12.53 -24.95 -22.21
CA ASP A 181 -13.81 -24.66 -21.57
C ASP A 181 -13.70 -23.62 -20.44
N MET A 182 -12.53 -23.49 -19.80
CA MET A 182 -12.30 -22.51 -18.73
C MET A 182 -12.03 -21.11 -19.28
N LYS A 183 -11.49 -20.99 -20.50
CA LYS A 183 -11.24 -19.71 -21.17
C LYS A 183 -12.52 -18.94 -21.48
N GLU A 184 -13.65 -19.64 -21.60
CA GLU A 184 -14.95 -19.02 -21.85
C GLU A 184 -15.60 -18.44 -20.58
N ASN A 185 -15.03 -18.70 -19.39
CA ASN A 185 -15.58 -18.20 -18.14
C ASN A 185 -15.06 -16.79 -17.84
N PRO A 186 -15.89 -15.74 -17.95
CA PRO A 186 -15.44 -14.36 -17.74
C PRO A 186 -15.02 -14.07 -16.30
N LEU A 187 -15.40 -14.93 -15.34
CA LEU A 187 -15.07 -14.81 -13.93
C LEU A 187 -13.88 -15.68 -13.50
N LEU A 188 -13.19 -16.31 -14.45
CA LEU A 188 -12.06 -17.20 -14.18
C LEU A 188 -11.02 -16.52 -13.26
N HIS A 189 -10.67 -15.27 -13.54
CA HIS A 189 -9.65 -14.51 -12.81
C HIS A 189 -9.97 -14.25 -11.32
N LEU A 190 -11.20 -14.49 -10.86
CA LEU A 190 -11.53 -14.35 -9.43
C LEU A 190 -10.78 -15.35 -8.55
N TRP A 191 -10.15 -16.39 -9.13
CA TRP A 191 -9.30 -17.32 -8.40
C TRP A 191 -8.14 -16.59 -7.70
N SER A 192 -7.48 -15.65 -8.38
CA SER A 192 -6.31 -14.95 -7.82
C SER A 192 -6.73 -13.97 -6.74
N LEU A 193 -7.89 -13.34 -6.90
CA LEU A 193 -8.50 -12.51 -5.86
C LEU A 193 -8.87 -13.34 -4.63
N GLY A 194 -9.40 -14.55 -4.82
CA GLY A 194 -9.70 -15.48 -3.73
C GLY A 194 -8.46 -15.86 -2.92
N VAL A 195 -7.37 -16.22 -3.62
CA VAL A 195 -6.07 -16.50 -2.99
C VAL A 195 -5.52 -15.29 -2.24
N GLU A 196 -5.61 -14.10 -2.84
CA GLU A 196 -5.17 -12.84 -2.23
C GLU A 196 -5.93 -12.56 -0.91
N GLU A 197 -7.26 -12.70 -0.90
CA GLU A 197 -8.07 -12.51 0.32
C GLU A 197 -7.83 -13.61 1.38
N GLN A 198 -7.68 -14.87 0.97
CA GLN A 198 -7.30 -15.96 1.87
C GLN A 198 -5.96 -15.68 2.55
N PHE A 199 -4.97 -15.18 1.81
CA PHE A 199 -3.70 -14.73 2.36
C PHE A 199 -3.90 -13.58 3.35
N TYR A 200 -4.79 -12.62 3.08
CA TYR A 200 -5.09 -11.51 4.00
C TYR A 200 -5.77 -11.94 5.29
N PHE A 201 -6.41 -13.10 5.31
CA PHE A 201 -6.96 -13.72 6.51
C PHE A 201 -5.91 -14.47 7.30
N LEU A 202 -5.14 -15.31 6.62
CA LEU A 202 -4.17 -16.18 7.25
C LEU A 202 -2.94 -15.40 7.76
N TRP A 203 -2.43 -14.44 6.99
CA TRP A 203 -1.16 -13.78 7.28
C TRP A 203 -1.15 -12.96 8.58
N PRO A 204 -2.17 -12.13 8.90
CA PRO A 204 -2.22 -11.44 10.19
C PRO A 204 -2.27 -12.40 11.37
N CYS A 205 -3.04 -13.48 11.27
CA CYS A 205 -3.12 -14.52 12.30
C CYS A 205 -1.74 -15.17 12.53
N LEU A 206 -1.11 -15.61 11.44
CA LEU A 206 0.20 -16.24 11.49
C LEU A 206 1.26 -15.30 12.07
N SER A 207 1.31 -14.05 11.60
CA SER A 207 2.28 -13.05 12.08
C SER A 207 2.12 -12.76 13.58
N ALA A 208 0.88 -12.69 14.08
CA ALA A 208 0.59 -12.44 15.49
C ALA A 208 1.04 -13.62 16.38
N VAL A 209 0.91 -14.85 15.87
CA VAL A 209 1.44 -16.05 16.55
C VAL A 209 2.96 -16.04 16.56
N LEU A 210 3.59 -15.75 15.41
CA LEU A 210 5.06 -15.71 15.30
C LEU A 210 5.69 -14.66 16.23
N VAL A 211 5.11 -13.46 16.30
CA VAL A 211 5.59 -12.40 17.21
C VAL A 211 5.48 -12.81 18.68
N LYS A 212 4.48 -13.63 19.05
CA LYS A 212 4.34 -14.15 20.42
C LYS A 212 5.31 -15.29 20.74
N LEU A 213 5.67 -16.09 19.75
CA LEU A 213 6.58 -17.24 19.91
C LEU A 213 8.06 -16.85 19.79
N ALA A 214 8.36 -15.69 19.20
CA ALA A 214 9.72 -15.19 19.12
C ALA A 214 10.30 -15.00 20.53
N PRO A 215 11.41 -15.68 20.88
CA PRO A 215 12.08 -15.45 22.16
C PRO A 215 12.52 -13.98 22.21
N ARG A 216 12.15 -13.30 23.30
CA ARG A 216 12.54 -11.91 23.57
C ARG A 216 14.01 -11.82 23.97
#